data_AF-A0A1H5T8T0-F1
#
_entry.id   AF-A0A1H5T8T0-F1
#
_cell.length_a   1.000
_cell.length_b   1.000
_cell.length_c   1.000
_cell.angle_alpha   90.00
_cell.angle_beta   90.00
_cell.angle_gamma   90.00
#
_symmetry.space_group_name_H-M   'P 1'
#
loop_
_entity.id
_entity.type
_entity.pdbx_description
1 polymer ?
#
loop_
_entity_poly.entity_id
_entity_poly.type
_entity_poly.pdbx_seq_one_letter_code
_entity_poly.pdbx_strand_id
1 'polypeptide(L)'
;MKKNILYIAMACIALGFTACSDDPEDAVSKHVYGPDESPYLRADADATISLNAEFRKGHVTPKTVYLKDYAEQIQTKMKMTVDDMLAGIESGKVAFHSINTARGIWDMSAMTKGDGWWYNNNGAVVSNDGVASIELDKAAKALVLNVPEGSAAGLSMAANVGFAVVNGKDYDQYVRFTVNFSITDPGTIIQDITIPAGDYASYEFDLTSIENAINACFGMTSADFIATIANTENDIAMYLADDNGNWDTTSGYTAGGIGLWVDVDHKVCNWSGNGYAAGNFYYIETHADDKTVGIGRAPGVPSGTKAKVHFVYASKSDATRFIEFVLNATFE
;
A
#
# COMPACT_ATOMS: atom_id res chain seq x y z
N MET A 1 -66.86 -49.42 28.30
CA MET A 1 -66.49 -48.96 26.95
C MET A 1 -66.15 -47.46 26.86
N LYS A 2 -66.81 -46.55 27.59
CA LYS A 2 -66.56 -45.09 27.48
C LYS A 2 -65.20 -44.60 28.03
N LYS A 3 -64.60 -45.28 29.02
CA LYS A 3 -63.29 -44.89 29.59
C LYS A 3 -62.10 -45.25 28.67
N ASN A 4 -62.17 -46.38 27.95
CA ASN A 4 -61.07 -46.84 27.10
C ASN A 4 -60.90 -46.01 25.82
N ILE A 5 -62.00 -45.43 25.30
CA ILE A 5 -61.94 -44.51 24.15
C ILE A 5 -61.24 -43.20 24.52
N LEU A 6 -61.41 -42.71 25.76
CA LEU A 6 -60.75 -41.48 26.22
C LEU A 6 -59.22 -41.66 26.35
N TYR A 7 -58.77 -42.83 26.82
CA TYR A 7 -57.35 -43.13 26.93
C TYR A 7 -56.68 -43.33 25.56
N ILE A 8 -57.39 -43.91 24.59
CA ILE A 8 -56.89 -44.05 23.20
C ILE A 8 -56.84 -42.67 22.52
N ALA A 9 -57.85 -41.82 22.72
CA ALA A 9 -57.84 -40.45 22.18
C ALA A 9 -56.72 -39.58 22.78
N MET A 10 -56.44 -39.70 24.09
CA MET A 10 -55.31 -39.00 24.73
C MET A 10 -53.94 -39.53 24.24
N ALA A 11 -53.81 -40.84 24.01
CA ALA A 11 -52.59 -41.42 23.46
C ALA A 11 -52.35 -41.01 22.00
N CYS A 12 -53.40 -40.87 21.19
CA CYS A 12 -53.30 -40.36 19.81
C CYS A 12 -53.01 -38.86 19.75
N ILE A 13 -53.49 -38.07 20.71
CA ILE A 13 -53.15 -36.63 20.83
C ILE A 13 -51.69 -36.45 21.25
N ALA A 14 -51.16 -37.31 22.12
CA ALA A 14 -49.74 -37.29 22.52
C ALA A 14 -48.77 -37.74 21.41
N LEU A 15 -49.25 -38.48 20.40
CA LEU A 15 -48.45 -38.95 19.25
C LEU A 15 -48.61 -38.06 18.00
N GLY A 16 -49.57 -37.13 17.99
CA GLY A 16 -49.88 -36.26 16.84
C GLY A 16 -49.21 -34.89 16.87
N PHE A 17 -48.60 -34.51 17.99
CA PHE A 17 -47.83 -33.27 18.12
C PHE A 17 -46.34 -33.61 18.22
N THR A 18 -45.76 -34.10 17.13
CA THR A 18 -44.35 -33.78 16.90
C THR A 18 -44.32 -32.26 16.80
N ALA A 19 -43.76 -31.59 17.81
CA ALA A 19 -43.57 -30.16 17.78
C ALA A 19 -42.97 -29.80 16.41
N CYS A 20 -43.66 -28.97 15.64
CA CYS A 20 -43.00 -28.22 14.59
C CYS A 20 -41.80 -27.58 15.27
N SER A 21 -40.62 -27.77 14.69
CA SER A 21 -39.40 -27.15 15.20
C SER A 21 -39.69 -25.69 15.51
N ASP A 22 -39.46 -25.29 16.76
CA ASP A 22 -39.55 -23.89 17.18
C ASP A 22 -38.35 -23.08 16.67
N ASP A 23 -37.47 -23.69 15.87
CA ASP A 23 -36.38 -23.02 15.18
C ASP A 23 -36.96 -22.23 14.00
N PRO A 24 -36.96 -20.88 14.04
CA PRO A 24 -37.46 -20.07 12.94
C PRO A 24 -36.69 -20.29 11.62
N GLU A 25 -35.51 -20.90 11.65
CA GLU A 25 -34.76 -21.31 10.45
C GLU A 25 -35.30 -22.60 9.80
N ASP A 26 -36.11 -23.39 10.52
CA ASP A 26 -36.71 -24.63 9.99
C ASP A 26 -37.96 -24.38 9.12
N ALA A 27 -38.52 -23.17 9.19
CA ALA A 27 -39.76 -22.79 8.50
C ALA A 27 -39.55 -22.11 7.14
N VAL A 28 -38.31 -21.75 6.80
CA VAL A 28 -37.96 -21.09 5.53
C VAL A 28 -36.76 -21.75 4.89
N SER A 29 -37.00 -22.49 3.80
CA SER A 29 -35.90 -22.94 2.94
C SER A 29 -35.14 -21.73 2.43
N LYS A 30 -33.81 -21.76 2.54
CA LYS A 30 -32.96 -20.69 2.00
C LYS A 30 -33.28 -20.40 0.54
N HIS A 31 -33.24 -19.11 0.19
CA HIS A 31 -33.42 -18.63 -1.17
C HIS A 31 -32.43 -19.34 -2.11
N VAL A 32 -32.85 -19.57 -3.35
CA VAL A 32 -32.01 -20.14 -4.40
C VAL A 32 -31.82 -19.04 -5.45
N TYR A 33 -30.61 -18.52 -5.52
CA TYR A 33 -30.28 -17.41 -6.42
C TYR A 33 -30.33 -17.85 -7.88
N GLY A 34 -30.92 -17.00 -8.73
CA GLY A 34 -30.89 -17.16 -10.18
C GLY A 34 -29.52 -16.83 -10.80
N PRO A 35 -29.27 -17.19 -12.07
CA PRO A 35 -28.00 -16.93 -12.76
C PRO A 35 -27.59 -15.45 -12.81
N ASP A 36 -28.58 -14.54 -12.85
CA ASP A 36 -28.38 -13.09 -12.95
C ASP A 36 -28.56 -12.38 -11.60
N GLU A 37 -28.75 -13.14 -10.51
CA GLU A 37 -29.00 -12.60 -9.18
C GLU A 37 -27.71 -12.62 -8.36
N SER A 38 -27.33 -11.46 -7.84
CA SER A 38 -26.18 -11.35 -6.93
C SER A 38 -26.52 -11.92 -5.55
N PRO A 39 -25.80 -12.95 -5.07
CA PRO A 39 -26.03 -13.48 -3.73
C PRO A 39 -25.82 -12.43 -2.64
N TYR A 40 -26.69 -12.43 -1.62
CA TYR A 40 -26.50 -11.60 -0.44
C TYR A 40 -25.21 -12.02 0.31
N LEU A 41 -24.43 -11.04 0.74
CA LEU A 41 -23.28 -11.26 1.60
C LEU A 41 -23.74 -11.30 3.06
N ARG A 42 -23.82 -12.50 3.63
CA ARG A 42 -23.96 -12.66 5.07
C ARG A 42 -22.70 -12.17 5.77
N ALA A 43 -22.85 -11.43 6.87
CA ALA A 43 -21.71 -10.97 7.65
C ALA A 43 -21.13 -12.11 8.51
N ASP A 44 -19.85 -12.40 8.34
CA ASP A 44 -19.04 -13.27 9.19
C ASP A 44 -17.65 -12.63 9.36
N ALA A 45 -17.39 -12.11 10.57
CA ALA A 45 -16.13 -11.44 10.90
C ALA A 45 -14.94 -12.42 10.89
N ASP A 46 -15.16 -13.65 11.33
CA ASP A 46 -14.14 -14.69 11.37
C ASP A 46 -13.81 -15.22 9.97
N ALA A 47 -14.66 -14.97 8.97
CA ALA A 47 -14.38 -15.25 7.56
C ALA A 47 -13.66 -14.10 6.84
N THR A 48 -13.46 -12.97 7.52
CA THR A 48 -12.89 -11.76 6.93
C THR A 48 -11.41 -11.64 7.28
N ILE A 49 -10.58 -11.55 6.24
CA ILE A 49 -9.15 -11.27 6.31
C ILE A 49 -8.95 -9.81 5.93
N SER A 50 -8.35 -9.02 6.82
CA SER A 50 -8.03 -7.61 6.55
C SER A 50 -6.57 -7.46 6.14
N LEU A 51 -6.34 -6.80 5.00
CA LEU A 51 -5.04 -6.58 4.41
C LEU A 51 -4.80 -5.09 4.21
N ASN A 52 -3.55 -4.66 4.33
CA ASN A 52 -3.12 -3.31 3.98
C ASN A 52 -2.16 -3.39 2.80
N ALA A 53 -2.45 -2.61 1.75
CA ALA A 53 -1.69 -2.54 0.51
C ALA A 53 -1.27 -1.10 0.26
N GLU A 54 -0.15 -0.72 0.87
CA GLU A 54 0.43 0.62 0.75
C GLU A 54 1.39 0.73 -0.44
N PHE A 55 1.07 1.56 -1.42
CA PHE A 55 1.92 1.84 -2.58
C PHE A 55 2.58 3.20 -2.44
N ARG A 56 3.69 3.38 -3.14
CA ARG A 56 4.43 4.64 -3.13
C ARG A 56 4.12 5.46 -4.37
N LYS A 57 3.90 6.76 -4.20
CA LYS A 57 3.81 7.71 -5.32
C LYS A 57 5.09 7.63 -6.18
N GLY A 58 4.91 7.65 -7.50
CA GLY A 58 6.00 7.62 -8.48
C GLY A 58 6.63 6.24 -8.71
N HIS A 59 6.43 5.28 -7.80
CA HIS A 59 7.01 3.93 -7.91
C HIS A 59 6.04 2.89 -7.37
N VAL A 60 5.13 2.46 -8.24
CA VAL A 60 4.08 1.50 -7.91
C VAL A 60 4.53 0.10 -8.33
N THR A 61 4.81 -0.76 -7.35
CA THR A 61 5.15 -2.16 -7.58
C THR A 61 3.97 -3.03 -7.10
N PRO A 62 3.49 -3.98 -7.93
CA PRO A 62 2.44 -4.91 -7.51
C PRO A 62 2.83 -5.66 -6.24
N LYS A 63 1.86 -5.86 -5.35
CA LYS A 63 2.04 -6.61 -4.11
C LYS A 63 1.39 -7.98 -4.21
N THR A 64 2.09 -9.00 -3.73
CA THR A 64 1.61 -10.38 -3.75
C THR A 64 1.18 -10.81 -2.36
N VAL A 65 -0.02 -11.39 -2.25
CA VAL A 65 -0.56 -11.98 -1.03
C VAL A 65 -0.77 -13.47 -1.27
N TYR A 66 0.04 -14.32 -0.64
CA TYR A 66 -0.05 -15.76 -0.84
C TYR A 66 -1.22 -16.35 -0.05
N LEU A 67 -2.07 -17.13 -0.72
CA LEU A 67 -3.26 -17.73 -0.10
C LEU A 67 -2.89 -18.76 0.98
N LYS A 68 -1.71 -19.39 0.86
CA LYS A 68 -1.18 -20.34 1.85
C LYS A 68 -1.01 -19.72 3.24
N ASP A 69 -0.75 -18.41 3.31
CA ASP A 69 -0.54 -17.70 4.57
C ASP A 69 -1.86 -17.59 5.37
N TYR A 70 -2.99 -17.86 4.72
CA TYR A 70 -4.35 -17.89 5.28
C TYR A 70 -4.99 -19.29 5.21
N ALA A 71 -4.18 -20.34 5.01
CA ALA A 71 -4.67 -21.70 4.81
C ALA A 71 -5.56 -22.21 5.95
N GLU A 72 -5.24 -21.87 7.20
CA GLU A 72 -6.03 -22.29 8.36
C GLU A 72 -7.45 -21.70 8.34
N GLN A 73 -7.57 -20.41 8.00
CA GLN A 73 -8.86 -19.73 7.92
C GLN A 73 -9.68 -20.23 6.74
N ILE A 74 -9.03 -20.45 5.58
CA ILE A 74 -9.64 -21.08 4.39
C ILE A 74 -10.17 -22.48 4.75
N GLN A 75 -9.34 -23.33 5.36
CA GLN A 75 -9.73 -24.68 5.78
C GLN A 75 -10.88 -24.64 6.79
N THR A 76 -10.85 -23.70 7.73
CA THR A 76 -11.87 -23.59 8.76
C THR A 76 -13.21 -23.14 8.20
N LYS A 77 -13.22 -22.14 7.30
CA LYS A 77 -14.44 -21.49 6.81
C LYS A 77 -15.03 -22.15 5.57
N MET A 78 -14.18 -22.64 4.67
CA MET A 78 -14.61 -23.30 3.43
C MET A 78 -14.55 -24.82 3.50
N LYS A 79 -13.92 -25.40 4.55
CA LYS A 79 -13.73 -26.86 4.69
C LYS A 79 -12.92 -27.48 3.54
N MET A 80 -12.04 -26.68 2.93
CA MET A 80 -11.21 -27.04 1.78
C MET A 80 -9.77 -26.58 2.02
N THR A 81 -8.81 -27.32 1.48
CA THR A 81 -7.43 -26.80 1.41
C THR A 81 -7.35 -25.67 0.37
N VAL A 82 -6.27 -24.90 0.37
CA VAL A 82 -6.04 -23.87 -0.68
C VAL A 82 -6.06 -24.51 -2.09
N ASP A 83 -5.50 -25.70 -2.23
CA ASP A 83 -5.43 -26.39 -3.51
C ASP A 83 -6.79 -26.91 -3.96
N ASP A 84 -7.58 -27.47 -3.02
CA ASP A 84 -8.96 -27.88 -3.30
C ASP A 84 -9.85 -26.69 -3.64
N MET A 85 -9.65 -25.55 -2.97
CA MET A 85 -10.38 -24.31 -3.24
C MET A 85 -10.10 -23.82 -4.66
N LEU A 86 -8.82 -23.76 -5.07
CA LEU A 86 -8.43 -23.32 -6.41
C LEU A 86 -8.88 -24.31 -7.50
N ALA A 87 -8.75 -25.62 -7.28
CA ALA A 87 -9.31 -26.63 -8.19
C ALA A 87 -10.86 -26.57 -8.24
N GLY A 88 -11.48 -26.15 -7.13
CA GLY A 88 -12.91 -25.87 -7.01
C GLY A 88 -13.38 -24.79 -7.97
N ILE A 89 -12.55 -23.79 -8.27
CA ILE A 89 -12.87 -22.72 -9.23
C ILE A 89 -13.05 -23.30 -10.63
N GLU A 90 -12.08 -24.10 -11.09
CA GLU A 90 -12.12 -24.70 -12.44
C GLU A 90 -13.30 -25.67 -12.62
N SER A 91 -13.68 -26.35 -11.53
CA SER A 91 -14.83 -27.27 -11.54
C SER A 91 -16.18 -26.59 -11.28
N GLY A 92 -16.22 -25.29 -11.01
CA GLY A 92 -17.42 -24.53 -10.67
C GLY A 92 -17.99 -24.81 -9.27
N LYS A 93 -17.24 -25.52 -8.41
CA LYS A 93 -17.62 -25.77 -7.01
C LYS A 93 -17.29 -24.61 -6.07
N VAL A 94 -16.39 -23.73 -6.49
CA VAL A 94 -16.01 -22.52 -5.77
C VAL A 94 -16.18 -21.34 -6.70
N ALA A 95 -16.80 -20.28 -6.21
CA ALA A 95 -16.91 -19.01 -6.90
C ALA A 95 -15.84 -18.05 -6.37
N PHE A 96 -15.19 -17.31 -7.27
CA PHE A 96 -14.32 -16.20 -6.92
C PHE A 96 -14.95 -14.92 -7.49
N HIS A 97 -15.32 -14.00 -6.60
CA HIS A 97 -16.01 -12.77 -6.96
C HIS A 97 -15.50 -11.57 -6.18
N SER A 98 -15.66 -10.39 -6.78
CA SER A 98 -15.62 -9.15 -6.04
C SER A 98 -16.82 -9.04 -5.10
N ILE A 99 -16.74 -8.17 -4.10
CA ILE A 99 -17.79 -7.96 -3.11
C ILE A 99 -18.10 -6.47 -3.01
N ASN A 100 -19.37 -6.12 -3.24
CA ASN A 100 -19.86 -4.77 -3.05
C ASN A 100 -20.42 -4.63 -1.63
N THR A 101 -19.58 -4.14 -0.72
CA THR A 101 -19.93 -4.00 0.71
C THR A 101 -20.99 -2.92 0.95
N ALA A 102 -21.06 -1.88 0.11
CA ALA A 102 -22.09 -0.85 0.21
C ALA A 102 -23.49 -1.41 -0.07
N ARG A 103 -23.58 -2.42 -0.94
CA ARG A 103 -24.83 -3.13 -1.25
C ARG A 103 -25.01 -4.42 -0.44
N GLY A 104 -23.96 -4.89 0.24
CA GLY A 104 -23.96 -6.16 0.97
C GLY A 104 -24.16 -7.37 0.07
N ILE A 105 -23.52 -7.40 -1.11
CA ILE A 105 -23.68 -8.48 -2.10
C ILE A 105 -22.34 -8.96 -2.66
N TRP A 106 -22.34 -10.20 -3.11
CA TRP A 106 -21.32 -10.73 -4.02
C TRP A 106 -21.52 -10.11 -5.40
N ASP A 107 -20.51 -9.39 -5.87
CA ASP A 107 -20.57 -8.68 -7.16
C ASP A 107 -20.25 -9.66 -8.29
N MET A 108 -21.29 -10.04 -9.02
CA MET A 108 -21.23 -10.98 -10.13
C MET A 108 -20.76 -10.34 -11.44
N SER A 109 -20.32 -9.07 -11.40
CA SER A 109 -19.76 -8.39 -12.57
C SER A 109 -18.59 -9.19 -13.16
N ALA A 110 -18.53 -9.23 -14.49
CA ALA A 110 -17.42 -9.86 -15.20
C ALA A 110 -16.07 -9.26 -14.76
N MET A 111 -15.02 -10.08 -14.80
CA MET A 111 -13.65 -9.64 -14.54
C MET A 111 -13.25 -8.52 -15.52
N THR A 112 -12.65 -7.46 -14.99
CA THR A 112 -12.27 -6.26 -15.75
C THR A 112 -10.76 -6.05 -15.82
N LYS A 113 -9.97 -6.90 -15.16
CA LYS A 113 -8.51 -6.85 -15.13
C LYS A 113 -7.94 -8.25 -14.94
N GLY A 114 -7.43 -8.86 -16.02
CA GLY A 114 -6.89 -10.23 -15.97
C GLY A 114 -7.89 -11.20 -15.34
N ASP A 115 -7.42 -12.02 -14.41
CA ASP A 115 -8.24 -12.92 -13.58
C ASP A 115 -8.80 -12.18 -12.33
N GLY A 116 -9.34 -10.98 -12.52
CA GLY A 116 -9.78 -10.09 -11.44
C GLY A 116 -10.46 -8.80 -11.89
N TRP A 117 -10.42 -7.76 -11.05
CA TRP A 117 -11.19 -6.53 -11.26
C TRP A 117 -10.41 -5.24 -11.00
N TRP A 118 -10.76 -4.20 -11.76
CA TRP A 118 -10.49 -2.80 -11.45
C TRP A 118 -11.54 -2.23 -10.50
N TYR A 119 -11.10 -1.34 -9.61
CA TYR A 119 -11.93 -0.67 -8.61
C TYR A 119 -11.85 0.85 -8.73
N ASN A 120 -12.94 1.56 -8.45
CA ASN A 120 -12.93 3.01 -8.24
C ASN A 120 -12.64 3.37 -6.77
N ASN A 121 -12.54 4.66 -6.44
CA ASN A 121 -12.29 5.16 -5.08
C ASN A 121 -13.27 4.65 -4.00
N ASN A 122 -14.47 4.21 -4.39
CA ASN A 122 -15.48 3.71 -3.46
C ASN A 122 -15.42 2.18 -3.27
N GLY A 123 -14.45 1.50 -3.89
CA GLY A 123 -14.34 0.04 -3.82
C GLY A 123 -15.32 -0.70 -4.71
N ALA A 124 -15.99 -0.02 -5.66
CA ALA A 124 -16.88 -0.65 -6.61
C ALA A 124 -16.13 -1.02 -7.90
N VAL A 125 -16.53 -2.14 -8.52
CA VAL A 125 -15.99 -2.63 -9.78
C VAL A 125 -16.25 -1.62 -10.91
N VAL A 126 -15.24 -1.39 -11.75
CA VAL A 126 -15.35 -0.57 -12.97
C VAL A 126 -14.82 -1.33 -14.18
N SER A 127 -15.30 -0.96 -15.38
CA SER A 127 -14.98 -1.62 -16.64
C SER A 127 -13.52 -1.54 -17.05
N ASN A 128 -12.84 -0.44 -16.71
CA ASN A 128 -11.46 -0.14 -17.07
C ASN A 128 -10.96 1.04 -16.22
N ASP A 129 -9.65 1.27 -16.23
CA ASP A 129 -9.01 2.47 -15.67
C ASP A 129 -9.41 2.76 -14.20
N GLY A 130 -9.52 1.71 -13.39
CA GLY A 130 -9.70 1.83 -11.96
C GLY A 130 -8.47 2.40 -11.25
N VAL A 131 -8.65 2.85 -10.02
CA VAL A 131 -7.58 3.39 -9.16
C VAL A 131 -6.78 2.30 -8.42
N ALA A 132 -7.31 1.08 -8.38
CA ALA A 132 -6.67 -0.10 -7.80
C ALA A 132 -7.21 -1.38 -8.45
N SER A 133 -6.43 -2.45 -8.45
CA SER A 133 -6.86 -3.77 -8.92
C SER A 133 -6.49 -4.88 -7.95
N ILE A 134 -7.28 -5.96 -8.03
CA ILE A 134 -7.00 -7.24 -7.39
C ILE A 134 -7.17 -8.33 -8.44
N GLU A 135 -6.12 -9.11 -8.69
CA GLU A 135 -6.08 -10.22 -9.65
C GLU A 135 -5.76 -11.53 -8.91
N LEU A 136 -6.36 -12.65 -9.33
CA LEU A 136 -5.99 -13.97 -8.82
C LEU A 136 -4.91 -14.59 -9.69
N ASP A 137 -3.72 -14.82 -9.12
CA ASP A 137 -2.70 -15.65 -9.73
C ASP A 137 -2.85 -17.09 -9.21
N LYS A 138 -3.53 -17.93 -10.00
CA LYS A 138 -3.77 -19.33 -9.65
C LYS A 138 -2.49 -20.15 -9.61
N ALA A 139 -1.50 -19.82 -10.45
CA ALA A 139 -0.24 -20.57 -10.54
C ALA A 139 0.63 -20.29 -9.32
N ALA A 140 0.75 -19.02 -8.92
CA ALA A 140 1.44 -18.62 -7.69
C ALA A 140 0.60 -18.85 -6.42
N LYS A 141 -0.68 -19.20 -6.56
CA LYS A 141 -1.66 -19.36 -5.47
C LYS A 141 -1.75 -18.08 -4.62
N ALA A 142 -1.93 -16.94 -5.28
CA ALA A 142 -1.84 -15.63 -4.66
C ALA A 142 -2.87 -14.64 -5.22
N LEU A 143 -3.15 -13.60 -4.44
CA LEU A 143 -3.77 -12.37 -4.93
C LEU A 143 -2.66 -11.36 -5.28
N VAL A 144 -2.76 -10.75 -6.45
CA VAL A 144 -1.88 -9.67 -6.91
C VAL A 144 -2.65 -8.35 -6.79
N LEU A 145 -2.13 -7.46 -5.97
CA LEU A 145 -2.70 -6.15 -5.66
C LEU A 145 -1.91 -5.09 -6.42
N ASN A 146 -2.59 -4.16 -7.09
CA ASN A 146 -1.89 -3.13 -7.85
C ASN A 146 -2.63 -1.79 -7.83
N VAL A 147 -1.91 -0.72 -8.18
CA VAL A 147 -2.47 0.60 -8.50
C VAL A 147 -1.86 1.08 -9.82
N PRO A 148 -2.54 1.95 -10.60
CA PRO A 148 -2.00 2.47 -11.85
C PRO A 148 -0.68 3.21 -11.67
N GLU A 149 0.19 3.11 -12.66
CA GLU A 149 1.43 3.90 -12.74
C GLU A 149 1.11 5.40 -12.79
N GLY A 150 1.89 6.22 -12.09
CA GLY A 150 1.65 7.67 -11.99
C GLY A 150 0.50 8.08 -11.05
N SER A 151 -0.08 7.14 -10.30
CA SER A 151 -1.10 7.47 -9.29
C SER A 151 -0.59 8.46 -8.24
N ALA A 152 -1.41 9.46 -7.91
CA ALA A 152 -1.07 10.49 -6.94
C ALA A 152 -1.13 9.96 -5.49
N ALA A 153 -0.32 10.54 -4.62
CA ALA A 153 -0.44 10.31 -3.18
C ALA A 153 -1.81 10.78 -2.65
N GLY A 154 -2.27 10.15 -1.58
CA GLY A 154 -3.55 10.46 -0.93
C GLY A 154 -4.71 9.56 -1.35
N LEU A 155 -4.48 8.56 -2.22
CA LEU A 155 -5.45 7.47 -2.39
C LEU A 155 -5.61 6.74 -1.06
N SER A 156 -6.86 6.57 -0.63
CA SER A 156 -7.25 5.69 0.47
C SER A 156 -8.59 5.07 0.12
N MET A 157 -8.60 3.76 -0.09
CA MET A 157 -9.82 3.04 -0.49
C MET A 157 -9.78 1.59 -0.02
N ALA A 158 -10.93 0.95 0.04
CA ALA A 158 -11.04 -0.48 0.35
C ALA A 158 -11.71 -1.23 -0.79
N ALA A 159 -11.09 -2.31 -1.24
CA ALA A 159 -11.68 -3.24 -2.20
C ALA A 159 -11.82 -4.63 -1.57
N ASN A 160 -12.79 -5.40 -2.05
CA ASN A 160 -13.14 -6.68 -1.45
C ASN A 160 -13.27 -7.76 -2.51
N VAL A 161 -12.65 -8.90 -2.27
CA VAL A 161 -12.83 -10.13 -3.05
C VAL A 161 -13.04 -11.29 -2.09
N GLY A 162 -13.62 -12.38 -2.57
CA GLY A 162 -13.79 -13.58 -1.76
C GLY A 162 -13.92 -14.85 -2.57
N PHE A 163 -13.78 -15.97 -1.87
CA PHE A 163 -13.99 -17.31 -2.38
C PHE A 163 -15.16 -17.93 -1.61
N ALA A 164 -16.14 -18.49 -2.32
CA ALA A 164 -17.32 -19.09 -1.71
C ALA A 164 -17.64 -20.46 -2.31
N VAL A 165 -18.09 -21.41 -1.49
CA VAL A 165 -18.56 -22.72 -1.98
C VAL A 165 -19.90 -22.56 -2.69
N VAL A 166 -19.98 -23.08 -3.92
CA VAL A 166 -21.21 -23.11 -4.71
C VAL A 166 -22.02 -24.33 -4.32
N ASN A 167 -23.03 -24.14 -3.46
CA ASN A 167 -23.94 -25.19 -3.01
C ASN A 167 -25.35 -25.11 -3.66
N GLY A 168 -25.53 -24.16 -4.58
CA GLY A 168 -26.80 -23.92 -5.27
C GLY A 168 -27.87 -23.22 -4.43
N LYS A 169 -27.55 -22.73 -3.23
CA LYS A 169 -28.47 -22.00 -2.35
C LYS A 169 -27.92 -20.65 -1.92
N ASP A 170 -26.70 -20.61 -1.39
CA ASP A 170 -26.10 -19.41 -0.82
C ASP A 170 -24.57 -19.47 -0.87
N TYR A 171 -23.94 -18.35 -0.55
CA TYR A 171 -22.50 -18.21 -0.41
C TYR A 171 -22.09 -18.03 1.07
N ASP A 172 -22.71 -18.76 2.00
CA ASP A 172 -22.42 -18.64 3.44
C ASP A 172 -21.12 -19.36 3.87
N GLN A 173 -20.61 -20.28 3.06
CA GLN A 173 -19.30 -20.93 3.27
C GLN A 173 -18.24 -20.23 2.44
N TYR A 174 -17.58 -19.24 3.02
CA TYR A 174 -16.68 -18.36 2.29
C TYR A 174 -15.50 -17.87 3.12
N VAL A 175 -14.49 -17.35 2.42
CA VAL A 175 -13.53 -16.38 2.98
C VAL A 175 -13.57 -15.11 2.16
N ARG A 176 -13.39 -13.96 2.83
CA ARG A 176 -13.33 -12.64 2.20
C ARG A 176 -12.03 -11.96 2.55
N PHE A 177 -11.40 -11.35 1.55
CA PHE A 177 -10.27 -10.46 1.70
C PHE A 177 -10.75 -9.01 1.56
N THR A 178 -10.59 -8.23 2.62
CA THR A 178 -10.78 -6.77 2.61
C THR A 178 -9.41 -6.14 2.49
N VAL A 179 -9.12 -5.51 1.34
CA VAL A 179 -7.83 -4.90 1.06
C VAL A 179 -7.97 -3.38 1.15
N ASN A 180 -7.28 -2.79 2.11
CA ASN A 180 -7.17 -1.35 2.24
C ASN A 180 -5.97 -0.87 1.41
N PHE A 181 -6.25 -0.20 0.30
CA PHE A 181 -5.24 0.42 -0.54
C PHE A 181 -4.94 1.82 -0.02
N SER A 182 -3.65 2.14 0.04
CA SER A 182 -3.18 3.51 0.25
C SER A 182 -2.07 3.85 -0.73
N ILE A 183 -2.00 5.11 -1.15
CA ILE A 183 -0.82 5.63 -1.84
C ILE A 183 -0.23 6.73 -0.96
N THR A 184 0.96 6.46 -0.45
CA THR A 184 1.70 7.36 0.43
C THR A 184 2.94 7.91 -0.30
N ASP A 185 3.46 9.01 0.22
CA ASP A 185 4.74 9.59 -0.20
C ASP A 185 5.66 9.70 1.02
N PRO A 186 5.99 8.57 1.69
CA PRO A 186 6.68 8.58 2.97
C PRO A 186 8.13 9.07 2.85
N GLY A 187 8.67 9.06 1.63
CA GLY A 187 10.03 9.47 1.35
C GLY A 187 10.19 10.94 1.02
N THR A 188 9.14 11.76 1.01
CA THR A 188 9.26 13.19 0.71
C THR A 188 9.27 14.02 1.98
N ILE A 189 10.39 14.67 2.25
CA ILE A 189 10.64 15.53 3.41
C ILE A 189 10.56 16.99 2.96
N ILE A 190 9.55 17.71 3.43
CA ILE A 190 9.33 19.13 3.12
C ILE A 190 9.47 19.94 4.40
N GLN A 191 10.37 20.91 4.43
CA GLN A 191 10.59 21.73 5.61
C GLN A 191 11.13 23.12 5.25
N ASP A 192 10.72 24.13 6.02
CA ASP A 192 11.36 25.44 6.01
C ASP A 192 12.56 25.42 6.96
N ILE A 193 13.74 25.81 6.47
CA ILE A 193 14.99 25.81 7.23
C ILE A 193 15.62 27.20 7.24
N THR A 194 16.40 27.45 8.29
CA THR A 194 17.19 28.67 8.43
C THR A 194 18.66 28.32 8.44
N ILE A 195 19.42 28.87 7.49
CA ILE A 195 20.87 28.66 7.39
C ILE A 195 21.56 29.81 8.14
N PRO A 196 22.39 29.51 9.17
CA PRO A 196 22.98 30.53 10.02
C PRO A 196 23.92 31.50 9.28
N ALA A 197 24.17 32.65 9.91
CA ALA A 197 25.15 33.63 9.44
C ALA A 197 26.59 33.13 9.60
N GLY A 198 27.45 33.51 8.65
CA GLY A 198 28.88 33.18 8.64
C GLY A 198 29.29 32.34 7.42
N ASP A 199 30.50 32.55 6.93
CA ASP A 199 31.02 31.79 5.78
C ASP A 199 31.05 30.30 6.13
N TYR A 200 30.49 29.46 5.24
CA TYR A 200 30.35 28.00 5.41
C TYR A 200 29.52 27.57 6.62
N ALA A 201 28.72 28.45 7.21
CA ALA A 201 27.79 28.06 8.25
C ALA A 201 26.67 27.19 7.64
N SER A 202 26.27 26.13 8.35
CA SER A 202 25.30 25.14 7.89
C SER A 202 24.14 24.95 8.85
N TYR A 203 22.97 24.65 8.27
CA TYR A 203 21.88 23.98 8.96
C TYR A 203 22.13 22.47 8.88
N GLU A 204 22.04 21.76 10.00
CA GLU A 204 22.25 20.32 10.08
C GLU A 204 20.91 19.60 10.23
N PHE A 205 20.51 18.83 9.22
CA PHE A 205 19.32 17.99 9.29
C PHE A 205 19.68 16.63 9.89
N ASP A 206 19.08 16.27 11.02
CA ASP A 206 19.27 14.97 11.68
C ASP A 206 18.59 13.84 10.89
N LEU A 207 19.38 12.95 10.28
CA LEU A 207 18.87 11.82 9.49
C LEU A 207 18.21 10.74 10.36
N THR A 208 18.48 10.72 11.67
CA THR A 208 17.82 9.77 12.57
C THR A 208 16.36 10.17 12.85
N SER A 209 16.02 11.46 12.66
CA SER A 209 14.65 11.96 12.84
C SER A 209 13.65 11.41 11.81
N ILE A 210 14.14 10.88 10.69
CA ILE A 210 13.33 10.33 9.58
C ILE A 210 13.43 8.80 9.48
N GLU A 211 13.70 8.11 10.59
CA GLU A 211 13.86 6.64 10.63
C GLU A 211 12.71 5.88 9.95
N ASN A 212 11.46 6.31 10.16
CA ASN A 212 10.30 5.69 9.52
C ASN A 212 10.33 5.82 7.99
N ALA A 213 10.76 6.98 7.46
CA ALA A 213 10.90 7.20 6.02
C ALA A 213 12.03 6.35 5.45
N ILE A 214 13.17 6.26 6.16
CA ILE A 214 14.29 5.39 5.80
C ILE A 214 13.85 3.93 5.76
N ASN A 215 13.13 3.45 6.77
CA ASN A 215 12.64 2.08 6.80
C ASN A 215 11.65 1.82 5.67
N ALA A 216 10.71 2.72 5.44
CA ALA A 216 9.72 2.57 4.37
C ALA A 216 10.36 2.60 2.96
N CYS A 217 11.37 3.43 2.74
CA CYS A 217 11.97 3.65 1.42
C CYS A 217 13.13 2.70 1.11
N PHE A 218 13.90 2.32 2.12
CA PHE A 218 15.09 1.50 1.97
C PHE A 218 15.03 0.17 2.72
N GLY A 219 14.00 -0.10 3.53
CA GLY A 219 13.87 -1.38 4.24
C GLY A 219 14.99 -1.62 5.26
N MET A 220 15.64 -0.57 5.75
CA MET A 220 16.78 -0.64 6.67
C MET A 220 16.61 0.35 7.83
N THR A 221 17.49 0.26 8.83
CA THR A 221 17.51 1.21 9.95
C THR A 221 18.17 2.52 9.53
N SER A 222 17.94 3.61 10.28
CA SER A 222 18.66 4.87 10.07
C SER A 222 20.18 4.70 10.21
N ALA A 223 20.65 3.84 11.13
CA ALA A 223 22.06 3.54 11.31
C ALA A 223 22.68 2.85 10.07
N ASP A 224 22.01 1.84 9.51
CA ASP A 224 22.48 1.15 8.29
C ASP A 224 22.48 2.09 7.08
N PHE A 225 21.46 2.94 6.97
CA PHE A 225 21.37 3.95 5.93
C PHE A 225 22.54 4.93 6.01
N ILE A 226 22.80 5.50 7.19
CA ILE A 226 23.91 6.44 7.43
C ILE A 226 25.26 5.77 7.11
N ALA A 227 25.47 4.53 7.54
CA ALA A 227 26.68 3.77 7.22
C ALA A 227 26.82 3.52 5.70
N THR A 228 25.70 3.35 5.00
CA THR A 228 25.68 3.16 3.54
C THR A 228 26.08 4.45 2.83
N ILE A 229 25.52 5.60 3.20
CA ILE A 229 25.84 6.90 2.58
C ILE A 229 27.18 7.50 3.03
N ALA A 230 27.87 6.88 3.99
CA ALA A 230 29.22 7.29 4.40
C ALA A 230 30.30 7.01 3.33
N ASN A 231 30.02 6.16 2.33
CA ASN A 231 30.96 5.82 1.27
C ASN A 231 30.30 5.92 -0.12
N THR A 232 30.93 6.70 -0.99
CA THR A 232 30.49 6.98 -2.36
C THR A 232 30.39 5.73 -3.23
N GLU A 233 31.07 4.63 -2.90
CA GLU A 233 31.02 3.37 -3.66
C GLU A 233 29.80 2.52 -3.32
N ASN A 234 29.16 2.75 -2.17
CA ASN A 234 28.00 1.97 -1.74
C ASN A 234 26.76 2.26 -2.61
N ASP A 235 25.71 1.48 -2.42
CA ASP A 235 24.54 1.48 -3.29
C ASP A 235 23.65 2.73 -3.17
N ILE A 236 23.92 3.69 -2.29
CA ILE A 236 23.10 4.91 -2.17
C ILE A 236 23.91 6.12 -2.63
N ALA A 237 23.32 6.93 -3.49
CA ALA A 237 23.89 8.16 -4.02
C ALA A 237 23.02 9.37 -3.65
N MET A 238 23.63 10.56 -3.62
CA MET A 238 22.90 11.82 -3.56
C MET A 238 22.82 12.45 -4.95
N TYR A 239 21.64 12.91 -5.35
CA TYR A 239 21.45 13.67 -6.59
C TYR A 239 20.74 14.98 -6.30
N LEU A 240 21.19 16.06 -6.96
CA LEU A 240 20.40 17.30 -7.00
C LEU A 240 19.16 17.06 -7.87
N ALA A 241 18.02 17.59 -7.45
CA ALA A 241 16.78 17.50 -8.20
C ALA A 241 16.35 18.88 -8.71
N ASP A 242 15.88 18.93 -9.96
CA ASP A 242 15.32 20.15 -10.54
C ASP A 242 13.86 20.39 -10.10
N ASP A 243 13.28 21.53 -10.48
CA ASP A 243 11.90 21.87 -10.12
C ASP A 243 10.83 20.91 -10.68
N ASN A 244 11.17 20.13 -11.70
CA ASN A 244 10.30 19.10 -12.26
C ASN A 244 10.51 17.72 -11.59
N GLY A 245 11.44 17.63 -10.63
CA GLY A 245 11.80 16.39 -9.96
C GLY A 245 12.78 15.50 -10.73
N ASN A 246 13.41 16.00 -11.80
CA ASN A 246 14.44 15.24 -12.50
C ASN A 246 15.74 15.27 -11.69
N TRP A 247 16.39 14.11 -11.57
CA TRP A 247 17.63 13.98 -10.80
C TRP A 247 18.84 14.16 -11.71
N ASP A 248 19.80 14.98 -11.29
CA ASP A 248 21.12 15.05 -11.91
C ASP A 248 21.95 13.83 -11.51
N THR A 249 21.83 12.77 -12.29
CA THR A 249 22.59 11.52 -12.13
C THR A 249 23.93 11.52 -12.84
N THR A 250 24.31 12.66 -13.46
CA THR A 250 25.50 12.77 -14.32
C THR A 250 26.64 13.51 -13.66
N SER A 251 26.33 14.45 -12.77
CA SER A 251 27.33 15.19 -12.01
C SER A 251 28.00 14.30 -10.95
N GLY A 252 29.30 14.49 -10.76
CA GLY A 252 30.04 13.90 -9.64
C GLY A 252 29.84 14.70 -8.34
N TYR A 253 30.31 14.15 -7.22
CA TYR A 253 30.34 14.88 -5.96
C TYR A 253 31.41 15.97 -6.00
N THR A 254 30.98 17.21 -5.71
CA THR A 254 31.85 18.39 -5.78
C THR A 254 32.18 18.99 -4.42
N ALA A 255 31.52 18.50 -3.36
CA ALA A 255 31.71 18.92 -1.98
C ALA A 255 32.22 17.75 -1.10
N GLY A 256 32.28 17.92 0.21
CA GLY A 256 32.73 16.86 1.15
C GLY A 256 31.86 15.60 1.13
N GLY A 257 32.49 14.43 1.16
CA GLY A 257 31.80 13.13 1.22
C GLY A 257 30.88 12.88 0.02
N ILE A 258 29.68 12.36 0.28
CA ILE A 258 28.55 12.43 -0.66
C ILE A 258 27.98 13.85 -0.55
N GLY A 259 28.45 14.76 -1.39
CA GLY A 259 28.10 16.17 -1.31
C GLY A 259 28.25 16.95 -2.61
N LEU A 260 27.47 18.02 -2.73
CA LEU A 260 27.30 18.82 -3.94
C LEU A 260 27.40 20.31 -3.60
N TRP A 261 28.27 21.03 -4.32
CA TRP A 261 28.16 22.47 -4.46
C TRP A 261 27.15 22.82 -5.53
N VAL A 262 26.35 23.85 -5.26
CA VAL A 262 25.28 24.31 -6.15
C VAL A 262 25.46 25.79 -6.46
N ASP A 263 25.29 26.17 -7.71
CA ASP A 263 25.35 27.56 -8.18
C ASP A 263 23.99 28.28 -8.04
N VAL A 264 23.95 29.55 -8.46
CA VAL A 264 22.73 30.38 -8.40
C VAL A 264 21.66 29.98 -9.42
N ASP A 265 22.02 29.17 -10.42
CA ASP A 265 21.10 28.60 -11.41
C ASP A 265 20.56 27.24 -10.95
N HIS A 266 20.83 26.85 -9.70
CA HIS A 266 20.46 25.57 -9.10
C HIS A 266 21.04 24.36 -9.86
N LYS A 267 22.30 24.46 -10.28
CA LYS A 267 23.05 23.36 -10.91
C LYS A 267 24.26 22.97 -10.09
N VAL A 268 24.62 21.69 -10.16
CA VAL A 268 25.86 21.22 -9.56
C VAL A 268 27.04 21.94 -10.20
N CYS A 269 27.92 22.50 -9.37
CA CYS A 269 29.12 23.20 -9.80
C CYS A 269 30.32 22.76 -8.95
N ASN A 270 31.54 23.07 -9.41
CA ASN A 270 32.74 22.89 -8.60
C ASN A 270 32.93 24.09 -7.66
N TRP A 271 33.65 23.89 -6.55
CA TRP A 271 34.11 25.00 -5.73
C TRP A 271 35.01 25.95 -6.54
N SER A 272 34.62 27.22 -6.64
CA SER A 272 35.30 28.21 -7.48
C SER A 272 36.25 29.14 -6.70
N GLY A 273 36.18 29.15 -5.37
CA GLY A 273 36.88 30.12 -4.52
C GLY A 273 36.27 31.53 -4.54
N ASN A 274 35.36 31.83 -5.47
CA ASN A 274 34.80 33.17 -5.67
C ASN A 274 33.55 33.44 -4.81
N GLY A 275 33.05 32.43 -4.09
CA GLY A 275 31.85 32.52 -3.27
C GLY A 275 30.60 32.93 -4.06
N TYR A 276 29.64 33.50 -3.36
CA TYR A 276 28.41 34.03 -3.94
C TYR A 276 28.63 35.40 -4.58
N ALA A 277 28.03 35.72 -5.73
CA ALA A 277 27.22 34.88 -6.62
C ALA A 277 28.04 34.28 -7.77
N ALA A 278 29.34 34.57 -7.83
CA ALA A 278 30.16 34.39 -9.03
C ALA A 278 30.57 32.93 -9.29
N GLY A 279 30.37 32.02 -8.34
CA GLY A 279 30.55 30.60 -8.63
C GLY A 279 29.86 29.60 -7.71
N ASN A 280 29.51 29.94 -6.47
CA ASN A 280 28.84 29.01 -5.56
C ASN A 280 27.73 29.73 -4.77
N PHE A 281 26.63 29.03 -4.51
CA PHE A 281 25.49 29.55 -3.74
C PHE A 281 25.35 28.83 -2.39
N TYR A 282 25.20 27.52 -2.42
CA TYR A 282 25.12 26.67 -1.23
C TYR A 282 25.76 25.31 -1.52
N TYR A 283 25.94 24.53 -0.46
CA TYR A 283 26.34 23.13 -0.57
C TYR A 283 25.38 22.24 0.21
N ILE A 284 25.35 20.98 -0.18
CA ILE A 284 24.66 19.90 0.51
C ILE A 284 25.72 18.83 0.78
N GLU A 285 25.97 18.48 2.03
CA GLU A 285 27.03 17.54 2.40
C GLU A 285 26.53 16.50 3.40
N THR A 286 26.86 15.24 3.16
CA THR A 286 26.58 14.16 4.12
C THR A 286 27.64 14.16 5.22
N HIS A 287 27.22 14.40 6.46
CA HIS A 287 28.08 14.31 7.64
C HIS A 287 27.76 13.01 8.41
N ALA A 288 28.19 11.87 7.87
CA ALA A 288 27.79 10.56 8.37
C ALA A 288 28.19 10.32 9.84
N ASP A 289 29.34 10.83 10.28
CA ASP A 289 29.81 10.73 11.66
C ASP A 289 28.89 11.49 12.64
N ASP A 290 28.36 12.63 12.19
CA ASP A 290 27.40 13.46 12.93
C ASP A 290 25.95 13.03 12.71
N LYS A 291 25.72 12.07 11.80
CA LYS A 291 24.41 11.54 11.41
C LYS A 291 23.50 12.57 10.76
N THR A 292 24.08 13.60 10.14
CA THR A 292 23.33 14.71 9.55
C THR A 292 23.59 14.82 8.05
N VAL A 293 22.72 15.57 7.38
CA VAL A 293 23.03 16.21 6.11
C VAL A 293 23.06 17.71 6.33
N GLY A 294 24.22 18.31 6.06
CA GLY A 294 24.46 19.74 6.19
C GLY A 294 24.03 20.49 4.94
N ILE A 295 23.25 21.55 5.14
CA ILE A 295 22.91 22.52 4.08
C ILE A 295 23.57 23.83 4.47
N GLY A 296 24.68 24.15 3.81
CA GLY A 296 25.50 25.29 4.15
C GLY A 296 25.65 26.31 3.04
N ARG A 297 26.06 27.51 3.42
CA ARG A 297 26.14 28.66 2.51
C ARG A 297 27.53 28.84 1.94
N ALA A 298 27.60 29.28 0.68
CA ALA A 298 28.82 29.86 0.14
C ALA A 298 29.16 31.18 0.89
N PRO A 299 30.44 31.57 0.92
CA PRO A 299 30.84 32.89 1.40
C PRO A 299 30.12 34.02 0.68
N GLY A 300 29.71 35.05 1.41
CA GLY A 300 29.12 36.27 0.84
C GLY A 300 27.66 36.18 0.39
N VAL A 301 26.94 35.09 0.68
CA VAL A 301 25.47 35.04 0.46
C VAL A 301 24.80 36.15 1.30
N PRO A 302 23.94 37.02 0.72
CA PRO A 302 23.26 38.05 1.48
C PRO A 302 22.23 37.49 2.47
N SER A 303 22.10 38.13 3.64
CA SER A 303 21.02 37.88 4.60
C SER A 303 19.64 38.09 3.96
N GLY A 304 18.67 37.24 4.31
CA GLY A 304 17.32 37.22 3.77
C GLY A 304 17.18 36.58 2.39
N THR A 305 18.29 36.11 1.79
CA THR A 305 18.24 35.31 0.56
C THR A 305 17.41 34.05 0.80
N LYS A 306 16.66 33.61 -0.21
CA LYS A 306 15.86 32.38 -0.17
C LYS A 306 16.29 31.44 -1.28
N ALA A 307 16.25 30.15 -1.01
CA ALA A 307 16.50 29.10 -1.98
C ALA A 307 15.57 27.91 -1.73
N LYS A 308 15.15 27.24 -2.80
CA LYS A 308 14.63 25.88 -2.70
C LYS A 308 15.82 24.93 -2.85
N VAL A 309 16.11 24.18 -1.79
CA VAL A 309 17.15 23.15 -1.77
C VAL A 309 16.44 21.81 -2.01
N HIS A 310 16.66 21.24 -3.19
CA HIS A 310 15.95 20.04 -3.64
C HIS A 310 16.95 18.96 -4.03
N PHE A 311 16.97 17.86 -3.29
CA PHE A 311 17.88 16.75 -3.54
C PHE A 311 17.26 15.42 -3.09
N VAL A 312 17.87 14.32 -3.53
CA VAL A 312 17.44 12.96 -3.16
C VAL A 312 18.62 12.14 -2.67
N TYR A 313 18.39 11.21 -1.76
CA TYR A 313 19.20 10.00 -1.62
C TYR A 313 18.49 8.87 -2.36
N ALA A 314 19.14 8.19 -3.29
CA ALA A 314 18.54 7.13 -4.09
C ALA A 314 19.47 5.92 -4.23
N SER A 315 18.90 4.72 -4.26
CA SER A 315 19.66 3.51 -4.58
C SER A 315 20.10 3.53 -6.04
N LYS A 316 21.35 3.17 -6.29
CA LYS A 316 21.97 3.07 -7.61
C LYS A 316 21.49 1.82 -8.34
N SER A 317 21.27 0.73 -7.62
CA SER A 317 20.79 -0.54 -8.18
C SER A 317 19.26 -0.58 -8.34
N ASP A 318 18.52 0.19 -7.55
CA ASP A 318 17.06 0.25 -7.59
C ASP A 318 16.56 1.69 -7.34
N ALA A 319 16.38 2.45 -8.41
CA ALA A 319 15.93 3.84 -8.35
C ALA A 319 14.54 4.03 -7.72
N THR A 320 13.78 2.95 -7.45
CA THR A 320 12.51 3.04 -6.72
C THR A 320 12.70 3.26 -5.21
N ARG A 321 13.90 3.02 -4.70
CA ARG A 321 14.29 3.18 -3.29
C ARG A 321 15.04 4.50 -3.12
N PHE A 322 14.32 5.54 -2.71
CA PHE A 322 14.89 6.87 -2.50
C PHE A 322 14.19 7.63 -1.37
N ILE A 323 14.78 8.73 -0.90
CA ILE A 323 14.15 9.76 -0.06
C ILE A 323 14.44 11.10 -0.73
N GLU A 324 13.43 11.94 -0.86
CA GLU A 324 13.46 13.26 -1.45
C GLU A 324 13.35 14.33 -0.38
N PHE A 325 14.18 15.36 -0.50
CA PHE A 325 14.22 16.51 0.37
C PHE A 325 13.87 17.75 -0.45
N VAL A 326 12.84 18.48 -0.01
CA VAL A 326 12.43 19.76 -0.58
C VAL A 326 12.44 20.79 0.55
N LEU A 327 13.58 21.44 0.74
CA LEU A 327 13.80 22.35 1.86
C LEU A 327 13.72 23.81 1.37
N ASN A 328 12.86 24.62 1.98
CA ASN A 328 12.81 26.05 1.70
C ASN A 328 13.77 26.77 2.65
N ALA A 329 14.95 27.09 2.15
CA ALA A 329 16.01 27.71 2.94
C ALA A 329 15.88 29.24 2.96
N THR A 330 16.03 29.82 4.15
CA THR A 330 16.28 31.26 4.35
C THR A 330 17.67 31.44 4.96
N PHE A 331 18.52 32.26 4.35
CA PHE A 331 19.88 32.53 4.82
C PHE A 331 19.86 33.74 5.77
N GLU A 332 20.38 33.60 6.99
CA GLU A 332 20.50 34.70 7.97
C GLU A 332 21.59 35.73 7.62
#